data_AF-A0A1S1NKW2-F1
#
_entry.id   AF-A0A1S1NKW2-F1
#
_cell.length_a   1.000
_cell.length_b   1.000
_cell.length_c   1.000
_cell.angle_alpha   90.00
_cell.angle_beta   90.00
_cell.angle_gamma   90.00
#
_symmetry.space_group_name_H-M   'P 1'
#
loop_
_entity.id
_entity.type
_entity.pdbx_description
1 polymer ?
#
loop_
_entity_poly.entity_id
_entity_poly.type
_entity_poly.pdbx_seq_one_letter_code
_entity_poly.pdbx_strand_id
1 'polypeptide(L)'
;MSSDLQHSTTRTPVSGFDPHDPSLANRQHEILTDLLERCPVSWSEQHGGFWSLTKFDDIVAAARDYETYTVEQGVIVPSLGASTPIPPARVDPPAHSKYRKILLPFFTPKTVLTYEDTVRSIVREAIADFADRDVHGSCRHQRHRPR
;
A
#
# COMPACT_ATOMS: atom_id res chain seq x y z
N MET A 1 -6.75 -53.66 -8.78
CA MET A 1 -5.62 -53.13 -7.98
C MET A 1 -5.67 -51.62 -8.12
N SER A 2 -6.23 -50.98 -7.10
CA SER A 2 -6.45 -49.53 -7.02
C SER A 2 -5.09 -48.86 -6.85
N SER A 3 -4.74 -47.93 -7.73
CA SER A 3 -3.59 -47.06 -7.55
C SER A 3 -4.13 -45.70 -7.15
N ASP A 4 -4.16 -45.45 -5.84
CA ASP A 4 -4.58 -44.20 -5.25
C ASP A 4 -3.60 -43.08 -5.65
N LEU A 5 -4.10 -42.09 -6.39
CA LEU A 5 -3.44 -40.82 -6.63
C LEU A 5 -3.45 -40.02 -5.32
N GLN A 6 -2.31 -40.00 -4.64
CA GLN A 6 -2.06 -39.14 -3.49
C GLN A 6 -2.22 -37.67 -3.92
N HIS A 7 -3.37 -37.08 -3.60
CA HIS A 7 -3.51 -35.63 -3.60
C HIS A 7 -2.65 -35.09 -2.45
N SER A 8 -1.50 -34.52 -2.78
CA SER A 8 -0.74 -33.68 -1.86
C SER A 8 -1.61 -32.50 -1.46
N THR A 9 -2.25 -32.58 -0.29
CA THR A 9 -2.99 -31.48 0.32
C THR A 9 -1.98 -30.44 0.80
N THR A 10 -1.56 -29.55 -0.11
CA THR A 10 -0.84 -28.34 0.26
C THR A 10 -1.77 -27.51 1.14
N ARG A 11 -1.61 -27.64 2.46
CA ARG A 11 -2.43 -26.90 3.42
C ARG A 11 -2.12 -25.42 3.24
N THR A 12 -3.11 -24.65 2.80
CA THR A 12 -2.98 -23.20 2.66
C THR A 12 -2.48 -22.60 3.97
N PRO A 13 -1.35 -21.89 3.99
CA PRO A 13 -0.90 -21.21 5.18
C PRO A 13 -1.90 -20.11 5.57
N VAL A 14 -2.64 -20.31 6.66
CA VAL A 14 -3.61 -19.35 7.18
C VAL A 14 -2.91 -18.39 8.14
N SER A 15 -3.03 -17.09 7.90
CA SER A 15 -2.56 -16.01 8.77
C SER A 15 -3.76 -15.21 9.31
N GLY A 16 -3.65 -14.69 10.53
CA GLY A 16 -4.65 -13.77 11.09
C GLY A 16 -4.51 -12.32 10.60
N PHE A 17 -3.78 -12.08 9.50
CA PHE A 17 -3.45 -10.75 9.04
C PHE A 17 -4.70 -9.97 8.63
N ASP A 18 -4.88 -8.78 9.19
CA ASP A 18 -5.92 -7.83 8.81
C ASP A 18 -5.28 -6.46 8.53
N PRO A 19 -5.30 -5.95 7.28
CA PRO A 19 -4.76 -4.63 6.96
C PRO A 19 -5.55 -3.46 7.59
N HIS A 20 -6.76 -3.72 8.11
CA HIS A 20 -7.61 -2.72 8.77
C HIS A 20 -7.59 -2.79 10.29
N ASP A 21 -6.84 -3.73 10.89
CA ASP A 21 -6.71 -3.80 12.34
C ASP A 21 -6.05 -2.49 12.86
N PRO A 22 -6.72 -1.71 13.73
CA PRO A 22 -6.14 -0.51 14.31
C PRO A 22 -4.82 -0.76 15.05
N SER A 23 -4.60 -1.97 15.56
CA SER A 23 -3.35 -2.36 16.23
C SER A 23 -2.16 -2.41 15.27
N LEU A 24 -2.41 -2.65 13.97
CA LEU A 24 -1.39 -2.68 12.92
C LEU A 24 -0.73 -1.31 12.75
N ALA A 25 -1.48 -0.21 12.88
CA ALA A 25 -0.97 1.15 12.59
C ALA A 25 0.32 1.48 13.36
N ASN A 26 0.42 1.03 14.62
CA ASN A 26 1.59 1.28 15.48
C ASN A 26 2.68 0.20 15.36
N ARG A 27 2.38 -0.96 14.73
CA ARG A 27 3.24 -2.15 14.70
C ARG A 27 3.43 -2.73 13.30
N GLN A 28 3.13 -1.94 12.26
CA GLN A 28 3.08 -2.40 10.87
C GLN A 28 4.36 -3.12 10.44
N HIS A 29 5.52 -2.58 10.78
CA HIS A 29 6.80 -3.15 10.37
C HIS A 29 7.06 -4.50 11.05
N GLU A 30 6.73 -4.64 12.33
CA GLU A 30 6.88 -5.89 13.07
C GLU A 30 5.99 -6.98 12.47
N ILE A 31 4.71 -6.68 12.24
CA ILE A 31 3.72 -7.64 11.72
C ILE A 31 4.06 -8.05 10.29
N LEU A 32 4.44 -7.10 9.42
CA LEU A 32 4.81 -7.41 8.04
C LEU A 32 6.13 -8.19 7.94
N THR A 33 7.11 -7.90 8.81
CA THR A 33 8.36 -8.67 8.90
C THR A 33 8.07 -10.10 9.33
N ASP A 34 7.19 -10.28 10.30
CA ASP A 34 6.80 -11.59 10.78
C ASP A 34 6.17 -12.47 9.69
N LEU A 35 5.26 -11.88 8.89
CA LEU A 35 4.68 -12.54 7.74
C LEU A 35 5.73 -12.88 6.69
N LEU A 36 6.65 -11.95 6.41
CA LEU A 36 7.73 -12.16 5.46
C LEU A 36 8.63 -13.35 5.84
N GLU A 37 8.96 -13.49 7.11
CA GLU A 37 9.83 -14.55 7.62
C GLU A 37 9.12 -15.91 7.73
N ARG A 38 7.88 -15.92 8.24
CA ARG A 38 7.18 -17.16 8.58
C ARG A 38 6.29 -17.68 7.46
N CYS A 39 5.64 -16.78 6.73
CA CYS A 39 4.56 -17.13 5.81
C CYS A 39 4.39 -16.07 4.69
N PRO A 40 5.36 -15.95 3.76
CA PRO A 40 5.44 -14.83 2.84
C PRO A 40 4.29 -14.75 1.83
N VAL A 41 3.62 -15.88 1.59
CA VAL A 41 2.35 -15.99 0.87
C VAL A 41 1.36 -16.63 1.82
N SER A 42 0.36 -15.87 2.26
CA SER A 42 -0.62 -16.33 3.25
C SER A 42 -2.04 -16.07 2.81
N TRP A 43 -2.95 -16.94 3.22
CA TRP A 43 -4.38 -16.69 3.17
C TRP A 43 -4.81 -16.09 4.51
N SER A 44 -5.59 -15.02 4.47
CA SER A 44 -6.31 -14.51 5.64
C SER A 44 -7.79 -14.78 5.48
N GLU A 45 -8.43 -15.26 6.53
CA GLU A 45 -9.89 -15.47 6.58
C GLU A 45 -10.65 -14.17 6.91
N GLN A 46 -9.93 -13.09 7.23
CA GLN A 46 -10.53 -11.78 7.49
C GLN A 46 -11.22 -11.24 6.23
N HIS A 47 -12.26 -10.42 6.41
CA HIS A 47 -12.92 -9.70 5.31
C HIS A 47 -13.48 -10.58 4.18
N GLY A 48 -13.85 -11.83 4.49
CA GLY A 48 -14.37 -12.79 3.50
C GLY A 48 -13.28 -13.53 2.71
N GLY A 49 -12.00 -13.37 3.07
CA GLY A 49 -10.91 -14.13 2.51
C GLY A 49 -10.06 -13.34 1.52
N PHE A 50 -8.75 -13.32 1.72
CA PHE A 50 -7.81 -12.77 0.74
C PHE A 50 -6.40 -13.36 0.87
N TRP A 51 -5.64 -13.28 -0.22
CA TRP A 51 -4.22 -13.62 -0.24
C TRP A 51 -3.37 -12.39 0.09
N SER A 52 -2.31 -12.59 0.86
CA SER A 52 -1.28 -11.60 1.16
C SER A 52 0.06 -12.04 0.59
N LEU A 53 0.76 -11.12 -0.05
CA LEU A 53 2.12 -11.27 -0.58
C LEU A 53 3.00 -10.27 0.14
N THR A 54 4.12 -10.72 0.72
CA THR A 54 5.03 -9.84 1.47
C THR A 54 6.44 -9.76 0.88
N LYS A 55 6.83 -10.74 0.05
CA LYS A 55 8.12 -10.70 -0.66
C LYS A 55 8.08 -9.70 -1.81
N PHE A 56 9.14 -8.91 -1.93
CA PHE A 56 9.29 -7.92 -2.99
C PHE A 56 9.15 -8.53 -4.39
N ASP A 57 9.85 -9.62 -4.68
CA ASP A 57 9.84 -10.24 -6.01
C ASP A 57 8.44 -10.76 -6.39
N ASP A 58 7.72 -11.36 -5.44
CA ASP A 58 6.35 -11.86 -5.64
C ASP A 58 5.37 -10.70 -5.89
N ILE A 59 5.50 -9.62 -5.11
CA ILE A 59 4.68 -8.40 -5.30
C ILE A 59 4.93 -7.77 -6.67
N VAL A 60 6.20 -7.63 -7.07
CA VAL A 60 6.56 -7.03 -8.36
C VAL A 60 6.10 -7.91 -9.53
N ALA A 61 6.22 -9.23 -9.41
CA ALA A 61 5.72 -10.17 -10.40
C ALA A 61 4.20 -10.05 -10.56
N ALA A 62 3.46 -10.10 -9.45
CA ALA A 62 2.00 -9.96 -9.46
C ALA A 62 1.55 -8.60 -10.01
N ALA A 63 2.19 -7.50 -9.59
CA ALA A 63 1.86 -6.15 -10.04
C ALA A 63 2.14 -5.91 -11.53
N ARG A 64 2.95 -6.75 -12.19
CA ARG A 64 3.24 -6.67 -13.63
C ARG A 64 2.33 -7.57 -14.46
N ASP A 65 1.74 -8.60 -13.86
CA ASP A 65 0.87 -9.57 -14.52
C ASP A 65 -0.61 -9.18 -14.33
N TYR A 66 -1.03 -8.16 -15.07
CA TYR A 66 -2.42 -7.69 -15.05
C TYR A 66 -3.41 -8.72 -15.62
N GLU A 67 -2.93 -9.66 -16.45
CA GLU A 67 -3.78 -10.70 -17.05
C GLU A 67 -4.25 -11.70 -15.99
N THR A 68 -3.38 -12.01 -15.04
CA THR A 68 -3.73 -12.84 -13.87
C THR A 68 -4.32 -12.01 -12.72
N TYR A 69 -3.76 -10.82 -12.45
CA TYR A 69 -4.11 -9.97 -11.30
C TYR A 69 -4.75 -8.65 -11.76
N THR A 70 -5.96 -8.75 -12.29
CA THR A 70 -6.72 -7.58 -12.77
C THR A 70 -7.11 -6.62 -11.65
N VAL A 71 -7.03 -5.32 -11.93
CA VAL A 71 -7.53 -4.28 -11.01
C VAL A 71 -9.02 -3.96 -11.21
N GLU A 72 -9.64 -4.47 -12.28
CA GLU A 72 -11.02 -4.14 -12.67
C GLU A 72 -12.07 -4.74 -11.72
N GLN A 73 -11.71 -5.78 -10.98
CA GLN A 73 -12.57 -6.44 -9.99
C GLN A 73 -12.44 -5.85 -8.57
N GLY A 74 -11.59 -4.83 -8.40
CA GLY A 74 -11.36 -4.15 -7.12
C GLY A 74 -9.89 -4.11 -6.74
N VAL A 75 -9.52 -3.08 -5.97
CA VAL A 75 -8.14 -2.82 -5.51
C VAL A 75 -8.05 -2.65 -3.99
N ILE A 76 -9.13 -2.99 -3.28
CA ILE A 76 -9.27 -2.86 -1.82
C ILE A 76 -9.80 -4.19 -1.28
N VAL A 77 -9.32 -4.57 -0.11
CA VAL A 77 -9.83 -5.68 0.70
C VAL A 77 -10.56 -5.09 1.91
N PRO A 78 -11.75 -5.54 2.34
CA PRO A 78 -12.66 -6.39 1.57
C PRO A 78 -12.97 -5.75 0.22
N SER A 79 -13.22 -6.60 -0.78
CA SER A 79 -13.67 -6.10 -2.07
C SER A 79 -14.99 -5.35 -1.89
N LEU A 80 -15.03 -4.10 -2.33
CA LEU A 80 -16.26 -3.32 -2.43
C LEU A 80 -17.07 -3.66 -3.70
N GLY A 81 -16.72 -4.76 -4.36
CA GLY A 81 -17.27 -5.19 -5.65
C GLY A 81 -16.66 -4.48 -6.85
N ALA A 82 -17.18 -4.80 -8.04
CA ALA A 82 -16.83 -4.12 -9.27
C ALA A 82 -17.15 -2.63 -9.15
N SER A 83 -16.09 -1.84 -9.01
CA SER A 83 -16.19 -0.42 -8.73
C SER A 83 -16.24 0.38 -10.04
N THR A 84 -16.86 1.57 -10.01
CA THR A 84 -16.84 2.50 -11.15
C THR A 84 -15.42 2.65 -11.70
N PRO A 85 -15.17 2.47 -13.00
CA PRO A 85 -13.83 2.67 -13.55
C PRO A 85 -13.29 4.05 -13.16
N ILE A 86 -12.09 4.10 -12.57
CA ILE A 86 -11.35 5.34 -12.30
C ILE A 86 -10.08 5.27 -13.14
N PRO A 87 -10.09 5.72 -14.40
CA PRO A 87 -8.89 5.68 -15.21
C PRO A 87 -7.85 6.74 -14.76
N PRO A 88 -6.55 6.43 -14.80
CA PRO A 88 -5.97 5.15 -15.18
C PRO A 88 -5.92 4.12 -14.04
N ALA A 89 -6.25 4.48 -12.81
CA ALA A 89 -6.01 3.67 -11.61
C ALA A 89 -6.78 2.33 -11.52
N ARG A 90 -7.95 2.20 -12.17
CA ARG A 90 -8.82 1.00 -12.10
C ARG A 90 -9.28 0.52 -13.48
N VAL A 91 -8.35 0.44 -14.41
CA VAL A 91 -8.55 -0.14 -15.75
C VAL A 91 -7.28 -0.85 -16.17
N ASP A 92 -7.40 -1.96 -16.89
CA ASP A 92 -6.24 -2.68 -17.43
C ASP A 92 -5.93 -2.25 -18.88
N PRO A 93 -4.76 -2.61 -19.44
CA PRO A 93 -4.50 -2.48 -20.86
C PRO A 93 -5.57 -3.21 -21.71
N PRO A 94 -5.95 -2.68 -22.89
CA PRO A 94 -5.36 -1.52 -23.57
C PRO A 94 -5.92 -0.16 -23.15
N ALA A 95 -6.98 -0.11 -22.33
CA ALA A 95 -7.60 1.15 -21.91
C ALA A 95 -6.63 1.98 -21.06
N HIS A 96 -5.97 1.36 -20.08
CA HIS A 96 -4.94 1.97 -19.24
C HIS A 96 -3.90 2.76 -20.07
N SER A 97 -3.35 2.13 -21.11
CA SER A 97 -2.32 2.72 -21.97
C SER A 97 -2.78 4.01 -22.66
N LYS A 98 -4.06 4.09 -23.05
CA LYS A 98 -4.64 5.28 -23.68
C LYS A 98 -4.73 6.45 -22.69
N TYR A 99 -5.26 6.20 -21.49
CA TYR A 99 -5.36 7.23 -20.44
C TYR A 99 -3.99 7.68 -19.96
N ARG A 100 -3.08 6.74 -19.72
CA ARG A 100 -1.70 7.04 -19.32
C ARG A 100 -1.02 7.95 -20.35
N LYS A 101 -1.18 7.68 -21.65
CA LYS A 101 -0.60 8.51 -22.72
C LYS A 101 -1.05 9.97 -22.67
N ILE A 102 -2.31 10.22 -22.30
CA ILE A 102 -2.87 11.59 -22.17
C ILE A 102 -2.27 12.31 -20.95
N LEU A 103 -2.06 11.59 -19.84
CA LEU A 103 -1.59 12.17 -18.58
C LEU A 103 -0.06 12.38 -18.54
N LEU A 104 0.72 11.49 -19.18
CA LEU A 104 2.19 11.50 -19.08
C LEU A 104 2.87 12.88 -19.33
N PRO A 105 2.43 13.73 -20.27
CA PRO A 105 3.03 15.05 -20.48
C PRO A 105 2.99 15.97 -19.25
N PHE A 106 2.01 15.78 -18.36
CA PHE A 106 1.88 16.57 -17.13
C PHE A 106 2.83 16.09 -16.01
N PHE A 107 3.37 14.88 -16.13
CA PHE A 107 4.23 14.23 -15.13
C PHE A 107 5.68 14.06 -15.59
N THR A 108 6.13 14.83 -16.58
CA THR A 108 7.55 14.85 -16.97
C THR A 108 8.39 15.58 -15.92
N PRO A 109 9.69 15.26 -15.76
CA PRO A 109 10.57 16.00 -14.85
C PRO A 109 10.52 17.52 -15.07
N LYS A 110 10.51 17.96 -16.34
CA LYS A 110 10.41 19.38 -16.70
C LYS A 110 9.11 20.01 -16.18
N THR A 111 7.97 19.35 -16.41
CA THR A 111 6.65 19.86 -15.98
C THR A 111 6.56 19.89 -14.45
N VAL A 112 6.99 18.83 -13.78
CA VAL A 112 6.97 18.74 -12.31
C VAL A 112 7.82 19.84 -11.67
N LEU A 113 9.00 20.14 -12.22
CA LEU A 113 9.88 21.19 -11.72
C LEU A 113 9.27 22.60 -11.80
N THR A 114 8.32 22.85 -12.70
CA THR A 114 7.63 24.16 -12.73
C THR A 114 6.74 24.42 -11.52
N TYR A 115 6.40 23.38 -10.75
CA TYR A 115 5.61 23.50 -9.52
C TYR A 115 6.48 23.70 -8.28
N GLU A 116 7.81 23.67 -8.39
CA GLU A 116 8.71 23.68 -7.23
C GLU A 116 8.45 24.88 -6.30
N ASP A 117 8.40 26.09 -6.86
CA ASP A 117 8.19 27.31 -6.07
C ASP A 117 6.81 27.35 -5.42
N THR A 118 5.76 26.90 -6.14
CA THR A 118 4.40 26.82 -5.60
C THR A 118 4.32 25.84 -4.43
N VAL A 119 4.85 24.62 -4.60
CA VAL A 119 4.88 23.60 -3.54
C VAL A 119 5.68 24.11 -2.35
N ARG A 120 6.83 24.75 -2.60
CA ARG A 120 7.67 25.34 -1.56
C ARG A 120 6.95 26.44 -0.79
N SER A 121 6.15 27.28 -1.45
CA SER A 121 5.31 28.30 -0.78
C SER A 121 4.28 27.65 0.14
N ILE A 122 3.49 26.71 -0.39
CA ILE A 122 2.46 25.98 0.37
C ILE A 122 3.05 25.34 1.62
N VAL A 123 4.20 24.67 1.49
CA VAL A 123 4.88 24.03 2.62
C VAL A 123 5.38 25.06 3.63
N ARG A 124 5.96 26.18 3.19
CA ARG A 124 6.43 27.24 4.09
C ARG A 124 5.28 27.87 4.86
N GLU A 125 4.17 28.16 4.19
CA GLU A 125 2.95 28.70 4.80
C GLU A 125 2.40 27.71 5.83
N ALA A 126 2.26 26.43 5.49
CA ALA A 126 1.79 25.41 6.42
C ALA A 126 2.69 25.26 7.67
N ILE A 127 4.01 25.38 7.51
CA ILE A 127 4.96 25.34 8.64
C ILE A 127 4.88 26.61 9.49
N ALA A 128 4.77 27.78 8.86
CA ALA A 128 4.60 29.05 9.59
C ALA A 128 3.31 29.04 10.41
N ASP A 129 2.19 28.64 9.80
CA ASP A 129 0.90 28.46 10.49
C ASP A 129 0.99 27.49 11.67
N PHE A 130 1.77 26.41 11.53
CA PHE A 130 2.00 25.47 12.63
C PHE A 130 2.85 26.08 13.75
N ALA A 131 3.86 26.88 13.41
CA ALA A 131 4.74 27.52 14.38
C ALA A 131 4.05 28.67 15.14
N ASP A 132 3.16 29.40 14.47
CA ASP A 132 2.40 30.52 15.04
C ASP A 132 1.23 30.04 15.89
N ARG A 133 0.76 28.79 15.68
CA ARG A 133 -0.09 28.10 16.64
C ARG A 133 0.78 27.76 17.86
N ASP A 134 0.69 28.60 18.87
CA ASP A 134 1.35 28.44 20.15
C ASP A 134 0.97 27.09 20.77
N VAL A 135 1.73 26.03 20.46
CA VAL A 135 1.74 24.79 21.22
C VAL A 135 2.48 25.07 22.53
N HIS A 136 1.80 25.79 23.42
CA HIS A 136 2.04 25.77 24.85
C HIS A 136 1.91 24.32 25.34
N GLY A 137 2.99 23.53 25.23
CA GLY A 137 2.93 22.09 25.49
C GLY A 137 4.25 21.31 25.32
N SER A 138 5.24 21.63 26.15
CA SER A 138 6.36 20.74 26.54
C SER A 138 7.51 20.47 25.54
N CYS A 139 8.26 21.50 25.20
CA CYS A 139 9.71 21.33 24.99
C CYS A 139 10.48 22.15 26.03
N ARG A 140 10.28 21.83 27.31
CA ARG A 140 11.19 22.26 28.37
C ARG A 140 12.46 21.43 28.20
N HIS A 141 13.43 21.98 27.47
CA HIS A 141 14.83 21.55 27.59
C HIS A 141 15.19 21.56 29.08
N GLN A 142 15.20 20.39 29.72
CA GLN A 142 15.78 20.23 31.04
C GLN A 142 17.29 20.44 30.89
N ARG A 143 17.75 21.68 31.04
CA ARG A 143 19.16 21.95 31.27
C ARG A 143 19.48 21.40 32.66
N HIS A 144 19.99 20.17 32.70
CA HIS A 144 20.57 19.57 33.89
C HIS A 144 21.71 20.49 34.36
N ARG A 145 21.52 21.23 35.46
CA ARG A 145 22.65 21.89 36.15
C ARG A 145 23.32 20.84 37.04
N PRO A 146 24.64 20.63 36.93
CA PRO A 146 25.37 19.81 37.90
C PRO A 146 25.46 20.57 39.24
N ARG A 147 25.50 19.80 40.33
CA ARG A 147 25.60 20.28 41.71
C ARG A 147 26.94 20.96 42.00
#